data_AF-A0A9Q1IX33-F1
#
_entry.id   AF-A0A9Q1IX33-F1
#
_cell.length_a   1.000
_cell.length_b   1.000
_cell.length_c   1.000
_cell.angle_alpha   90.00
_cell.angle_beta   90.00
_cell.angle_gamma   90.00
#
_symmetry.space_group_name_H-M   'P 1'
#
loop_
_entity.id
_entity.type
_entity.pdbx_description
1 polymer ?
#
loop_
_entity_poly.entity_id
_entity_poly.type
_entity_poly.pdbx_seq_one_letter_code
_entity_poly.pdbx_strand_id
1 'polypeptide(L)'
;MLKSNLLVVTMGPELVLYFCLFGLRGHLLVSTAPIENRPQIIQVPNSGRFWHISDLHLDPTYHITDDRTKVCFSSQGYPALNPGVFGDFLCDSPYELIQSAFQFMKEKDPVADFIIWTGDSPPHVPEEELSTDMVVRIISNMTHTIREFFPETPVYPALGNHDYWPQDQLPIATNDIYQAVTKLWEPWLQPEALTTLRKGGFYSQVMRPNLRLVSLNTNLYYSPNKVTVNMTDPAGQFEWLEDTLKTCRQSDEKAYIIAHVPIGYLPYALGTTAMREAYNERLVEIFRKYSDVVAGHFYGHTHRDSIMTLLDHQGQPVTSLFVTPAVTPFRHANEHYSNNPGLRMYYYNPQDYSLLDIWQYYMNLTEANLEKKPTWKLEYIMTKDFNIEDLQPKSLYGLAQSFKTPQSETFQKYFNHFMVSYNNSVVCRGLCKLAQVCSALFLDHKSYFNCTL
;
A
#
# COMPACT_ATOMS: atom_id res chain seq x y z
N MET A 1 8.68 -62.47 -26.02
CA MET A 1 7.28 -62.90 -26.28
C MET A 1 6.49 -61.66 -26.69
N LEU A 2 6.37 -61.42 -28.00
CA LEU A 2 5.40 -60.49 -28.57
C LEU A 2 4.29 -61.34 -29.18
N LYS A 3 3.02 -61.02 -28.88
CA LYS A 3 1.87 -61.50 -29.65
C LYS A 3 0.95 -60.32 -29.96
N SER A 4 0.99 -59.94 -31.22
CA SER A 4 -0.06 -59.27 -31.97
C SER A 4 -1.32 -60.13 -32.01
N ASN A 5 -2.50 -59.50 -32.01
CA ASN A 5 -3.72 -60.10 -32.53
C ASN A 5 -4.49 -59.05 -33.33
N LEU A 6 -4.53 -59.31 -34.63
CA LEU A 6 -5.34 -58.69 -35.67
C LEU A 6 -6.75 -59.30 -35.55
N LEU A 7 -7.82 -58.49 -35.58
CA LEU A 7 -9.17 -58.99 -35.82
C LEU A 7 -9.73 -58.33 -37.07
N VAL A 8 -9.87 -59.15 -38.11
CA VAL A 8 -10.55 -58.88 -39.37
C VAL A 8 -12.04 -59.16 -39.15
N VAL A 9 -12.91 -58.21 -39.50
CA VAL A 9 -14.34 -58.50 -39.68
C VAL A 9 -14.81 -57.91 -41.01
N THR A 10 -15.49 -58.79 -41.73
CA THR A 10 -15.88 -58.80 -43.14
C THR A 10 -17.01 -57.84 -43.51
N MET A 11 -16.98 -57.35 -44.76
CA MET A 11 -18.03 -56.56 -45.40
C MET A 11 -19.21 -57.43 -45.89
N GLY A 12 -20.41 -56.86 -45.86
CA GLY A 12 -21.61 -57.31 -46.59
C GLY A 12 -22.30 -56.10 -47.27
N PRO A 13 -23.11 -56.30 -48.33
CA PRO A 13 -23.27 -55.28 -49.38
C PRO A 13 -24.66 -54.59 -49.44
N GLU A 14 -24.68 -53.51 -50.24
CA GLU A 14 -25.81 -52.83 -50.87
C GLU A 14 -26.74 -51.92 -50.04
N LEU A 15 -26.64 -50.61 -50.28
CA LEU A 15 -27.71 -49.89 -50.98
C LEU A 15 -27.17 -48.62 -51.65
N VAL A 16 -27.32 -48.55 -52.97
CA VAL A 16 -27.00 -47.39 -53.81
C VAL A 16 -28.25 -46.50 -53.89
N LEU A 17 -28.14 -45.24 -53.49
CA LEU A 17 -29.07 -44.19 -53.90
C LEU A 17 -28.28 -43.03 -54.51
N TYR A 18 -28.37 -42.90 -55.83
CA TYR A 18 -27.94 -41.71 -56.57
C TYR A 18 -29.09 -40.68 -56.55
N PHE A 19 -28.84 -39.50 -56.01
CA PHE A 19 -29.53 -38.28 -56.43
C PHE A 19 -28.49 -37.24 -56.85
N CYS A 20 -28.65 -36.76 -58.08
CA CYS A 20 -27.78 -35.80 -58.72
C CYS A 20 -28.37 -34.38 -58.61
N LEU A 21 -27.45 -33.42 -58.43
CA LEU A 21 -27.46 -32.02 -58.91
C LEU A 21 -28.35 -30.99 -58.17
N PHE A 22 -27.72 -30.07 -57.41
CA PHE A 22 -27.29 -28.73 -57.85
C PHE A 22 -26.87 -27.86 -56.64
N GLY A 23 -25.78 -27.09 -56.78
CA GLY A 23 -25.67 -25.75 -56.17
C GLY A 23 -24.84 -25.58 -54.88
N LEU A 24 -23.84 -24.70 -55.01
CA LEU A 24 -23.11 -23.93 -53.99
C LEU A 24 -21.91 -24.60 -53.28
N ARG A 25 -20.72 -24.33 -53.83
CA ARG A 25 -19.45 -24.35 -53.10
C ARG A 25 -19.47 -23.26 -52.03
N GLY A 26 -19.82 -23.61 -50.80
CA GLY A 26 -19.48 -22.83 -49.61
C GLY A 26 -18.12 -23.28 -49.09
N HIS A 27 -17.08 -22.47 -49.27
CA HIS A 27 -15.84 -22.64 -48.51
C HIS A 27 -16.12 -22.25 -47.06
N LEU A 28 -16.18 -23.24 -46.16
CA LEU A 28 -16.10 -23.03 -44.72
C LEU A 28 -14.70 -22.49 -44.39
N LEU A 29 -14.58 -21.17 -44.35
CA LEU A 29 -13.47 -20.49 -43.68
C LEU A 29 -13.64 -20.74 -42.18
N VAL A 30 -12.82 -21.65 -41.64
CA VAL A 30 -12.62 -21.77 -40.20
C VAL A 30 -11.91 -20.50 -39.76
N SER A 31 -12.68 -19.52 -39.31
CA SER A 31 -12.17 -18.35 -38.62
C SER A 31 -11.70 -18.80 -37.24
N THR A 32 -10.39 -18.99 -37.08
CA THR A 32 -9.77 -19.10 -35.77
C THR A 32 -9.99 -17.77 -35.05
N ALA A 33 -10.81 -17.79 -33.99
CA ALA A 33 -10.91 -16.65 -33.09
C ALA A 33 -9.50 -16.26 -32.61
N PRO A 34 -9.15 -14.95 -32.59
CA PRO A 34 -7.85 -14.54 -32.10
C PRO A 34 -7.75 -14.92 -30.62
N ILE A 35 -6.66 -15.61 -30.30
CA ILE A 35 -6.21 -15.86 -28.93
C ILE A 35 -6.25 -14.52 -28.19
N GLU A 36 -7.01 -14.44 -27.10
CA GLU A 36 -7.04 -13.29 -26.22
C GLU A 36 -5.62 -12.86 -25.89
N ASN A 37 -5.29 -11.61 -26.22
CA ASN A 37 -4.01 -10.99 -25.91
C ASN A 37 -3.74 -11.19 -24.42
N ARG A 38 -2.72 -12.00 -24.09
CA ARG A 38 -2.02 -11.83 -22.81
C ARG A 38 -1.67 -10.34 -22.69
N PRO A 39 -1.94 -9.69 -21.55
CA PRO A 39 -1.48 -8.33 -21.35
C PRO A 39 0.02 -8.32 -21.61
N GLN A 40 0.45 -7.56 -22.62
CA GLN A 40 1.87 -7.29 -22.80
C GLN A 40 2.36 -6.69 -21.49
N ILE A 41 3.26 -7.41 -20.81
CA ILE A 41 3.99 -6.87 -19.69
C ILE A 41 4.72 -5.66 -20.27
N ILE A 42 4.26 -4.46 -19.94
CA ILE A 42 5.02 -3.24 -20.19
C ILE A 42 6.26 -3.39 -19.31
N GLN A 43 7.30 -4.02 -19.84
CA GLN A 43 8.61 -4.00 -19.20
C GLN A 43 9.13 -2.59 -19.38
N VAL A 44 9.23 -1.83 -18.30
CA VAL A 44 10.09 -0.66 -18.25
C VAL A 44 11.53 -1.21 -18.29
N PRO A 45 12.23 -1.17 -19.44
CA PRO A 45 13.52 -1.87 -19.58
C PRO A 45 14.51 -1.30 -18.58
N ASN A 46 15.30 -2.17 -17.93
CA ASN A 46 16.31 -1.81 -16.93
C ASN A 46 15.80 -1.10 -15.66
N SER A 47 14.56 -1.34 -15.25
CA SER A 47 14.02 -0.85 -13.97
C SER A 47 14.17 -1.88 -12.85
N GLY A 48 14.41 -1.38 -11.64
CA GLY A 48 14.20 -2.13 -10.40
C GLY A 48 12.74 -2.02 -9.96
N ARG A 49 12.31 -2.92 -9.07
CA ARG A 49 10.91 -2.97 -8.60
C ARG A 49 10.78 -3.46 -7.18
N PHE A 50 9.87 -2.85 -6.42
CA PHE A 50 9.61 -3.24 -5.03
C PHE A 50 8.12 -3.15 -4.70
N TRP A 51 7.69 -3.97 -3.74
CA TRP A 51 6.34 -3.90 -3.19
C TRP A 51 6.28 -2.94 -2.01
N HIS A 52 5.16 -2.24 -1.85
CA HIS A 52 4.80 -1.50 -0.65
C HIS A 52 3.45 -2.01 -0.15
N ILE A 53 3.48 -2.62 1.03
CA ILE A 53 2.30 -3.09 1.76
C ILE A 53 2.16 -2.33 3.07
N SER A 54 0.93 -2.13 3.53
CA SER A 54 0.65 -1.43 4.78
C SER A 54 -0.72 -1.81 5.31
N ASP A 55 -0.92 -1.59 6.61
CA ASP A 55 -2.24 -1.60 7.24
C ASP A 55 -2.98 -2.93 6.96
N LEU A 56 -2.32 -4.01 7.39
CA LEU A 56 -2.85 -5.36 7.22
C LEU A 56 -4.05 -5.59 8.14
N HIS A 57 -3.96 -5.07 9.37
CA HIS A 57 -4.96 -5.20 10.44
C HIS A 57 -5.64 -6.56 10.45
N LEU A 58 -4.91 -7.60 10.87
CA LEU A 58 -5.49 -8.92 11.06
C LEU A 58 -6.52 -8.85 12.19
N ASP A 59 -7.77 -9.20 11.92
CA ASP A 59 -8.76 -9.56 12.95
C ASP A 59 -8.76 -11.08 13.14
N PRO A 60 -8.15 -11.61 14.22
CA PRO A 60 -8.13 -13.04 14.49
C PRO A 60 -9.50 -13.62 14.86
N THR A 61 -10.49 -12.76 15.12
CA THR A 61 -11.85 -13.15 15.52
C THR A 61 -12.79 -13.29 14.33
N TYR A 62 -12.37 -12.89 13.12
CA TYR A 62 -13.23 -12.93 11.94
C TYR A 62 -13.76 -14.33 11.66
N HIS A 63 -15.09 -14.48 11.68
CA HIS A 63 -15.78 -15.69 11.26
C HIS A 63 -17.19 -15.38 10.76
N ILE A 64 -17.67 -16.13 9.78
CA ILE A 64 -19.03 -15.97 9.27
C ILE A 64 -20.02 -16.65 10.21
N THR A 65 -21.02 -15.89 10.67
CA THR A 65 -22.08 -16.36 11.58
C THR A 65 -23.39 -15.63 11.30
N ASP A 66 -24.52 -16.21 11.69
CA ASP A 66 -25.85 -15.61 11.51
C ASP A 66 -26.02 -14.33 12.33
N ASP A 67 -25.40 -14.29 13.52
CA ASP A 67 -25.35 -13.09 14.35
C ASP A 67 -24.28 -12.12 13.82
N ARG A 68 -24.69 -11.25 12.89
CA ARG A 68 -23.81 -10.30 12.20
C ARG A 68 -23.04 -9.36 13.13
N THR A 69 -23.46 -9.20 14.39
CA THR A 69 -22.74 -8.40 15.40
C THR A 69 -21.51 -9.10 15.97
N LYS A 70 -21.36 -10.41 15.71
CA LYS A 70 -20.27 -11.27 16.19
C LYS A 70 -19.35 -11.76 15.09
N VAL A 71 -19.49 -11.24 13.87
CA VAL A 71 -18.65 -11.64 12.73
C VAL A 71 -17.19 -11.29 12.98
N CYS A 72 -16.92 -10.13 13.56
CA CYS A 72 -15.59 -9.61 13.82
C CYS A 72 -15.65 -8.67 15.02
N PHE A 73 -14.62 -8.65 15.86
CA PHE A 73 -14.57 -7.76 17.01
C PHE A 73 -14.24 -6.33 16.59
N SER A 74 -13.56 -6.15 15.46
CA SER A 74 -13.25 -4.84 14.90
C SER A 74 -14.50 -4.03 14.54
N SER A 75 -15.66 -4.68 14.30
CA SER A 75 -16.92 -3.96 14.07
C SER A 75 -17.50 -3.39 15.37
N GLN A 76 -16.97 -3.73 16.53
CA GLN A 76 -17.39 -3.22 17.85
C GLN A 76 -18.90 -3.37 18.09
N GLY A 77 -19.45 -4.50 17.65
CA GLY A 77 -20.88 -4.84 17.78
C GLY A 77 -21.78 -4.25 16.70
N TYR A 78 -21.27 -3.45 15.77
CA TYR A 78 -22.02 -3.09 14.57
C TYR A 78 -22.20 -4.33 13.68
N PRO A 79 -23.43 -4.58 13.17
CA PRO A 79 -23.68 -5.75 12.35
C PRO A 79 -22.95 -5.63 11.01
N ALA A 80 -22.07 -6.59 10.71
CA ALA A 80 -21.41 -6.69 9.40
C ALA A 80 -22.46 -6.68 8.26
N LEU A 81 -22.19 -5.94 7.19
CA LEU A 81 -23.21 -5.64 6.17
C LEU A 81 -23.44 -6.81 5.23
N ASN A 82 -22.37 -7.40 4.71
CA ASN A 82 -22.38 -8.53 3.80
C ASN A 82 -21.09 -9.36 3.95
N PRO A 83 -20.91 -10.01 5.12
CA PRO A 83 -19.66 -10.71 5.40
C PRO A 83 -19.46 -11.89 4.46
N GLY A 84 -18.24 -12.03 3.95
CA GLY A 84 -17.82 -13.15 3.14
C GLY A 84 -16.41 -13.60 3.50
N VAL A 85 -15.90 -14.62 2.81
CA VAL A 85 -14.63 -15.28 3.17
C VAL A 85 -13.45 -14.30 3.23
N PHE A 86 -13.47 -13.23 2.43
CA PHE A 86 -12.37 -12.28 2.36
C PHE A 86 -12.61 -10.98 3.15
N GLY A 87 -13.67 -10.91 3.95
CA GLY A 87 -13.92 -9.78 4.84
C GLY A 87 -15.28 -9.10 4.66
N ASP A 88 -15.45 -7.98 5.34
CA ASP A 88 -16.58 -7.05 5.26
C ASP A 88 -16.05 -5.63 5.43
N PHE A 89 -16.70 -4.62 4.86
CA PHE A 89 -16.23 -3.22 5.00
C PHE A 89 -16.36 -2.67 6.44
N LEU A 90 -17.06 -3.34 7.36
CA LEU A 90 -17.06 -3.00 8.79
C LEU A 90 -16.10 -3.86 9.62
N CYS A 91 -15.35 -4.76 8.97
CA CYS A 91 -14.40 -5.64 9.62
C CYS A 91 -12.98 -5.34 9.15
N ASP A 92 -12.04 -5.57 10.05
CA ASP A 92 -10.65 -5.73 9.71
C ASP A 92 -10.41 -7.06 8.99
N SER A 93 -9.18 -7.24 8.48
CA SER A 93 -8.87 -8.32 7.56
C SER A 93 -8.97 -9.70 8.22
N PRO A 94 -9.76 -10.64 7.67
CA PRO A 94 -9.53 -12.06 7.95
C PRO A 94 -8.15 -12.49 7.44
N TYR A 95 -7.61 -13.56 8.03
CA TYR A 95 -6.31 -14.09 7.60
C TYR A 95 -6.34 -14.55 6.14
N GLU A 96 -7.48 -15.06 5.66
CA GLU A 96 -7.70 -15.45 4.26
C GLU A 96 -7.49 -14.30 3.28
N LEU A 97 -7.89 -13.07 3.63
CA LEU A 97 -7.64 -11.88 2.81
C LEU A 97 -6.14 -11.61 2.71
N ILE A 98 -5.45 -11.57 3.85
CA ILE A 98 -4.00 -11.31 3.94
C ILE A 98 -3.21 -12.37 3.18
N GLN A 99 -3.55 -13.65 3.35
CA GLN A 99 -2.91 -14.74 2.61
C GLN A 99 -3.12 -14.61 1.10
N SER A 100 -4.33 -14.21 0.67
CA SER A 100 -4.60 -14.01 -0.76
C SER A 100 -3.77 -12.87 -1.35
N ALA A 101 -3.53 -11.81 -0.57
CA ALA A 101 -2.69 -10.68 -0.97
C ALA A 101 -1.24 -11.13 -1.21
N PHE A 102 -0.66 -11.86 -0.24
CA PHE A 102 0.71 -12.37 -0.37
C PHE A 102 0.86 -13.43 -1.47
N GLN A 103 -0.14 -14.30 -1.65
CA GLN A 103 -0.16 -15.25 -2.76
C GLN A 103 -0.16 -14.51 -4.10
N PHE A 104 -0.99 -13.48 -4.27
CA PHE A 104 -1.00 -12.68 -5.48
C PHE A 104 0.34 -11.99 -5.73
N MET A 105 0.95 -11.36 -4.70
CA MET A 105 2.26 -10.72 -4.84
C MET A 105 3.32 -11.71 -5.33
N LYS A 106 3.33 -12.94 -4.76
CA LYS A 106 4.29 -14.00 -5.11
C LYS A 106 4.09 -14.51 -6.54
N GLU A 107 2.85 -14.67 -6.98
CA GLU A 107 2.54 -15.07 -8.36
C GLU A 107 2.87 -13.97 -9.36
N LYS A 108 2.62 -12.71 -8.97
CA LYS A 108 2.79 -11.55 -9.85
C LYS A 108 4.25 -11.19 -10.05
N ASP A 109 5.02 -11.18 -8.97
CA ASP A 109 6.44 -10.86 -9.01
C ASP A 109 7.23 -11.50 -7.87
N PRO A 110 7.66 -12.77 -8.03
CA PRO A 110 8.41 -13.48 -7.01
C PRO A 110 9.85 -12.97 -6.85
N VAL A 111 10.33 -12.08 -7.72
CA VAL A 111 11.71 -11.58 -7.73
C VAL A 111 11.76 -10.05 -7.62
N ALA A 112 10.80 -9.47 -6.90
CA ALA A 112 10.89 -8.08 -6.48
C ALA A 112 12.20 -7.85 -5.68
N ASP A 113 12.82 -6.68 -5.86
CA ASP A 113 14.11 -6.35 -5.26
C ASP A 113 14.06 -6.31 -3.74
N PHE A 114 12.94 -5.85 -3.19
CA PHE A 114 12.64 -5.76 -1.76
C PHE A 114 11.14 -5.50 -1.54
N ILE A 115 10.72 -5.55 -0.28
CA ILE A 115 9.37 -5.18 0.18
C ILE A 115 9.50 -4.10 1.25
N ILE A 116 8.71 -3.05 1.16
CA ILE A 116 8.48 -2.10 2.25
C ILE A 116 7.17 -2.49 2.94
N TRP A 117 7.18 -2.58 4.27
CA TRP A 117 6.01 -2.87 5.09
C TRP A 117 5.82 -1.78 6.15
N THR A 118 4.87 -0.87 5.95
CA THR A 118 4.71 0.30 6.85
C THR A 118 3.76 0.07 8.02
N GLY A 119 3.73 -1.15 8.56
CA GLY A 119 3.12 -1.45 9.87
C GLY A 119 1.60 -1.64 9.87
N ASP A 120 1.05 -1.54 11.08
CA ASP A 120 -0.36 -1.75 11.45
C ASP A 120 -0.88 -3.17 11.20
N SER A 121 -0.51 -4.04 12.14
CA SER A 121 -0.84 -5.47 12.12
C SER A 121 -2.07 -5.81 12.99
N PRO A 122 -2.23 -5.29 14.22
CA PRO A 122 -3.40 -5.60 15.07
C PRO A 122 -4.69 -4.93 14.59
N PRO A 123 -5.88 -5.44 14.99
CA PRO A 123 -7.17 -4.90 14.56
C PRO A 123 -7.60 -3.66 15.38
N HIS A 124 -8.61 -2.96 14.87
CA HIS A 124 -9.29 -1.84 15.51
C HIS A 124 -10.33 -2.30 16.54
N VAL A 125 -9.86 -2.77 17.69
CA VAL A 125 -10.70 -3.18 18.82
C VAL A 125 -10.45 -2.27 20.03
N PRO A 126 -11.39 -2.20 21.00
CA PRO A 126 -11.16 -1.49 22.25
C PRO A 126 -9.86 -1.96 22.94
N GLU A 127 -9.19 -1.07 23.67
CA GLU A 127 -7.88 -1.34 24.29
C GLU A 127 -7.92 -2.57 25.22
N GLU A 128 -9.06 -2.81 25.87
CA GLU A 128 -9.32 -3.94 26.77
C GLU A 128 -9.38 -5.31 26.06
N GLU A 129 -9.59 -5.34 24.75
CA GLU A 129 -9.62 -6.56 23.93
C GLU A 129 -8.22 -6.94 23.41
N LEU A 130 -7.21 -6.11 23.67
CA LEU A 130 -5.81 -6.35 23.31
C LEU A 130 -4.91 -6.36 24.55
N SER A 131 -3.68 -6.80 24.32
CA SER A 131 -2.58 -6.76 25.28
C SER A 131 -1.26 -6.69 24.54
N THR A 132 -0.17 -6.32 25.23
CA THR A 132 1.19 -6.36 24.67
C THR A 132 1.53 -7.72 24.06
N ASP A 133 1.16 -8.82 24.71
CA ASP A 133 1.42 -10.18 24.20
C ASP A 133 0.63 -10.47 22.93
N MET A 134 -0.66 -10.09 22.87
CA MET A 134 -1.46 -10.26 21.66
C MET A 134 -0.93 -9.43 20.48
N VAL A 135 -0.54 -8.18 20.72
CA VAL A 135 0.09 -7.32 19.70
C VAL A 135 1.36 -7.96 19.17
N VAL A 136 2.26 -8.43 20.05
CA VAL A 136 3.49 -9.13 19.64
C VAL A 136 3.19 -10.40 18.85
N ARG A 137 2.18 -11.19 19.26
CA ARG A 137 1.76 -12.40 18.53
C ARG A 137 1.24 -12.08 17.13
N ILE A 138 0.47 -11.01 16.96
CA ILE A 138 -0.06 -10.62 15.65
C ILE A 138 1.07 -10.11 14.74
N ILE A 139 1.96 -9.25 15.24
CA ILE A 139 3.13 -8.80 14.48
C ILE A 139 4.03 -9.99 14.11
N SER A 140 4.21 -10.94 15.04
CA SER A 140 4.93 -12.19 14.78
C SER A 140 4.25 -13.00 13.69
N ASN A 141 2.91 -13.15 13.71
CA ASN A 141 2.16 -13.86 12.68
C ASN A 141 2.43 -13.23 11.31
N MET A 142 2.21 -11.91 11.16
CA MET A 142 2.46 -11.21 9.89
C MET A 142 3.90 -11.34 9.42
N THR A 143 4.87 -11.22 10.33
CA THR A 143 6.30 -11.41 10.02
C THR A 143 6.56 -12.81 9.48
N HIS A 144 6.00 -13.86 10.09
CA HIS A 144 6.17 -15.24 9.63
C HIS A 144 5.47 -15.47 8.30
N THR A 145 4.23 -14.98 8.11
CA THR A 145 3.52 -15.06 6.83
C THR A 145 4.35 -14.45 5.72
N ILE A 146 4.89 -13.25 5.90
CA ILE A 146 5.74 -12.59 4.88
C ILE A 146 6.94 -13.47 4.53
N ARG A 147 7.63 -14.04 5.53
CA ARG A 147 8.80 -14.91 5.32
C ARG A 147 8.46 -16.24 4.63
N GLU A 148 7.28 -16.80 4.88
CA GLU A 148 6.82 -18.01 4.19
C GLU A 148 6.56 -17.77 2.70
N PHE A 149 5.98 -16.61 2.35
CA PHE A 149 5.75 -16.25 0.96
C PHE A 149 7.05 -15.82 0.27
N PHE A 150 7.90 -15.06 0.97
CA PHE A 150 9.10 -14.41 0.46
C PHE A 150 10.35 -14.71 1.33
N PRO A 151 10.86 -15.95 1.29
CA PRO A 151 11.97 -16.35 2.15
C PRO A 151 13.30 -15.64 1.80
N GLU A 152 13.49 -15.27 0.53
CA GLU A 152 14.74 -14.70 0.01
C GLU A 152 14.64 -13.18 -0.25
N THR A 153 13.46 -12.58 -0.10
CA THR A 153 13.25 -11.15 -0.39
C THR A 153 13.49 -10.33 0.88
N PRO A 154 14.37 -9.32 0.87
CA PRO A 154 14.54 -8.44 2.01
C PRO A 154 13.28 -7.60 2.24
N VAL A 155 12.89 -7.47 3.51
CA VAL A 155 11.71 -6.70 3.93
C VAL A 155 12.16 -5.58 4.87
N TYR A 156 11.65 -4.39 4.62
CA TYR A 156 11.95 -3.19 5.38
C TYR A 156 10.70 -2.71 6.11
N PRO A 157 10.52 -3.11 7.37
CA PRO A 157 9.35 -2.76 8.16
C PRO A 157 9.47 -1.37 8.82
N ALA A 158 8.33 -0.74 9.05
CA ALA A 158 8.11 0.34 10.02
C ALA A 158 6.97 -0.05 10.96
N LEU A 159 7.00 0.42 12.20
CA LEU A 159 5.89 0.22 13.14
C LEU A 159 4.76 1.20 12.82
N GLY A 160 3.52 0.73 12.90
CA GLY A 160 2.32 1.56 12.93
C GLY A 160 1.82 1.88 14.33
N ASN A 161 0.75 2.67 14.43
CA ASN A 161 0.22 3.11 15.71
C ASN A 161 -0.56 2.00 16.44
N HIS A 162 -1.12 1.04 15.70
CA HIS A 162 -1.73 -0.17 16.26
C HIS A 162 -0.71 -1.26 16.63
N ASP A 163 0.54 -1.16 16.17
CA ASP A 163 1.63 -2.08 16.56
C ASP A 163 2.15 -1.80 17.99
N TYR A 164 1.30 -1.25 18.87
CA TYR A 164 1.60 -1.02 20.28
C TYR A 164 0.39 -1.26 21.19
N TRP A 165 0.64 -1.55 22.47
CA TRP A 165 -0.43 -1.62 23.47
C TRP A 165 -0.06 -0.79 24.72
N PRO A 166 -0.95 0.11 25.18
CA PRO A 166 -2.18 0.55 24.48
C PRO A 166 -1.86 1.21 23.13
N GLN A 167 -2.79 1.14 22.17
CA GLN A 167 -2.59 1.70 20.82
C GLN A 167 -2.19 3.18 20.87
N ASP A 168 -1.43 3.62 19.86
CA ASP A 168 -0.89 4.98 19.69
C ASP A 168 0.18 5.40 20.72
N GLN A 169 0.26 4.77 21.91
CA GLN A 169 1.10 5.22 23.03
C GLN A 169 2.57 4.78 22.90
N LEU A 170 3.16 4.87 21.70
CA LEU A 170 4.53 4.43 21.45
C LEU A 170 5.53 5.28 22.26
N PRO A 171 6.44 4.66 23.05
CA PRO A 171 7.31 5.37 23.97
C PRO A 171 8.63 5.80 23.35
N ILE A 172 9.34 6.70 24.04
CA ILE A 172 10.63 7.25 23.59
C ILE A 172 11.85 6.37 23.91
N ALA A 173 11.64 5.21 24.53
CA ALA A 173 12.69 4.33 25.00
C ALA A 173 12.35 2.87 24.74
N THR A 174 13.33 2.00 24.94
CA THR A 174 13.17 0.55 24.76
C THR A 174 12.02 0.01 25.61
N ASN A 175 11.32 -0.98 25.06
CA ASN A 175 10.16 -1.62 25.68
C ASN A 175 10.00 -3.02 25.09
N ASP A 176 9.03 -3.78 25.61
CA ASP A 176 8.85 -5.20 25.24
C ASP A 176 8.52 -5.39 23.75
N ILE A 177 7.74 -4.49 23.15
CA ILE A 177 7.40 -4.55 21.72
C ILE A 177 8.62 -4.19 20.86
N TYR A 178 9.36 -3.12 21.18
CA TYR A 178 10.57 -2.77 20.43
C TYR A 178 11.61 -3.89 20.50
N GLN A 179 11.74 -4.54 21.66
CA GLN A 179 12.58 -5.72 21.83
C GLN A 179 12.07 -6.92 21.02
N ALA A 180 10.76 -7.16 21.00
CA ALA A 180 10.16 -8.25 20.26
C ALA A 180 10.34 -8.08 18.74
N VAL A 181 10.01 -6.90 18.18
CA VAL A 181 10.17 -6.65 16.75
C VAL A 181 11.64 -6.62 16.33
N THR A 182 12.55 -6.18 17.21
CA THR A 182 14.00 -6.32 16.95
C THR A 182 14.41 -7.77 16.75
N LYS A 183 13.86 -8.72 17.53
CA LYS A 183 14.13 -10.15 17.35
C LYS A 183 13.46 -10.71 16.10
N LEU A 184 12.21 -10.32 15.86
CA LEU A 184 11.42 -10.79 14.71
C LEU A 184 12.03 -10.35 13.37
N TRP A 185 12.59 -9.14 13.32
CA TRP A 185 13.12 -8.51 12.11
C TRP A 185 14.64 -8.63 11.96
N GLU A 186 15.31 -9.29 12.91
CA GLU A 186 16.75 -9.63 12.83
C GLU A 186 17.17 -10.26 11.49
N PRO A 187 16.38 -11.17 10.87
CA PRO A 187 16.75 -11.74 9.57
C PRO A 187 16.84 -10.73 8.41
N TRP A 188 16.25 -9.54 8.55
CA TRP A 188 16.20 -8.52 7.49
C TRP A 188 17.13 -7.34 7.74
N LEU A 189 17.55 -7.12 8.99
CA LEU A 189 18.19 -5.88 9.42
C LEU A 189 19.62 -6.08 9.88
N GLN A 190 20.46 -5.09 9.60
CA GLN A 190 21.86 -5.07 10.03
C GLN A 190 21.98 -4.76 11.55
N PRO A 191 23.07 -5.16 12.22
CA PRO A 191 23.24 -4.96 13.66
C PRO A 191 23.06 -3.51 14.14
N GLU A 192 23.51 -2.52 13.36
CA GLU A 192 23.36 -1.10 13.68
C GLU A 192 21.89 -0.68 13.62
N ALA A 193 21.15 -1.16 12.62
CA ALA A 193 19.71 -0.90 12.48
C ALA A 193 18.92 -1.52 13.64
N LEU A 194 19.26 -2.75 14.04
CA LEU A 194 18.66 -3.43 15.20
C LEU A 194 18.91 -2.67 16.51
N THR A 195 20.03 -1.94 16.62
CA THR A 195 20.37 -1.16 17.81
C THR A 195 19.45 0.04 17.98
N THR A 196 19.18 0.80 16.92
CA THR A 196 18.27 1.96 17.00
C THR A 196 16.81 1.53 17.05
N LEU A 197 16.45 0.44 16.33
CA LEU A 197 15.11 -0.14 16.38
C LEU A 197 14.73 -0.52 17.81
N ARG A 198 15.63 -1.20 18.53
CA ARG A 198 15.42 -1.59 19.93
C ARG A 198 15.24 -0.38 20.85
N LYS A 199 15.90 0.74 20.55
CA LYS A 199 15.90 1.95 21.39
C LYS A 199 14.66 2.82 21.18
N GLY A 200 14.24 3.03 19.93
CA GLY A 200 13.21 4.03 19.61
C GLY A 200 12.23 3.64 18.49
N GLY A 201 12.28 2.40 17.98
CA GLY A 201 11.37 1.95 16.92
C GLY A 201 11.72 2.44 15.51
N PHE A 202 12.88 3.08 15.31
CA PHE A 202 13.35 3.61 14.02
C PHE A 202 14.76 3.12 13.69
N TYR A 203 15.12 3.09 12.41
CA TYR A 203 16.44 2.65 11.96
C TYR A 203 16.77 3.12 10.55
N SER A 204 18.03 2.98 10.16
CA SER A 204 18.44 3.10 8.77
C SER A 204 19.49 2.04 8.42
N GLN A 205 19.53 1.64 7.15
CA GLN A 205 20.61 0.82 6.61
C GLN A 205 20.76 1.01 5.12
N VAL A 206 21.97 0.77 4.61
CA VAL A 206 22.22 0.66 3.18
C VAL A 206 21.56 -0.62 2.69
N MET A 207 20.54 -0.48 1.85
CA MET A 207 19.80 -1.64 1.33
C MET A 207 20.27 -2.09 -0.04
N ARG A 208 20.86 -1.18 -0.81
CA ARG A 208 21.52 -1.42 -2.09
C ARG A 208 22.71 -0.45 -2.20
N PRO A 209 23.68 -0.69 -3.11
CA PRO A 209 24.77 0.27 -3.34
C PRO A 209 24.20 1.69 -3.48
N ASN A 210 24.73 2.67 -2.77
CA ASN A 210 24.29 4.07 -2.86
C ASN A 210 22.79 4.33 -2.56
N LEU A 211 22.06 3.39 -1.95
CA LEU A 211 20.68 3.58 -1.50
C LEU A 211 20.50 3.15 -0.05
N ARG A 212 20.16 4.12 0.79
CA ARG A 212 19.80 3.92 2.19
C ARG A 212 18.29 3.92 2.36
N LEU A 213 17.79 2.94 3.10
CA LEU A 213 16.44 3.00 3.65
C LEU A 213 16.49 3.65 5.03
N VAL A 214 15.56 4.57 5.29
CA VAL A 214 15.36 5.22 6.58
C VAL A 214 13.93 4.93 7.04
N SER A 215 13.78 4.07 8.03
CA SER A 215 12.50 3.71 8.65
C SER A 215 12.26 4.56 9.90
N LEU A 216 11.26 5.43 9.85
CA LEU A 216 10.90 6.33 10.93
C LEU A 216 9.76 5.77 11.78
N ASN A 217 9.83 6.04 13.08
CA ASN A 217 8.73 5.89 14.00
C ASN A 217 7.97 7.23 14.11
N THR A 218 7.14 7.54 13.11
CA THR A 218 6.32 8.76 13.11
C THR A 218 5.15 8.69 14.08
N ASN A 219 4.87 7.53 14.67
CA ASN A 219 3.87 7.38 15.74
C ASN A 219 4.26 8.16 17.01
N LEU A 220 5.55 8.45 17.20
CA LEU A 220 6.01 9.38 18.25
C LEU A 220 5.45 10.80 18.06
N TYR A 221 5.08 11.16 16.82
CA TYR A 221 4.57 12.48 16.48
C TYR A 221 3.03 12.50 16.38
N TYR A 222 2.40 11.32 16.37
CA TYR A 222 0.97 11.17 16.16
C TYR A 222 0.16 11.89 17.25
N SER A 223 -0.88 12.61 16.85
CA SER A 223 -1.63 13.51 17.75
C SER A 223 -2.22 12.79 18.99
N PRO A 224 -2.74 11.55 18.88
CA PRO A 224 -3.19 10.73 20.01
C PRO A 224 -2.10 10.21 20.97
N ASN A 225 -0.82 10.22 20.60
CA ASN A 225 0.23 9.66 21.45
C ASN A 225 0.53 10.55 22.66
N LYS A 226 -0.07 10.26 23.82
CA LYS A 226 0.06 11.10 25.03
C LYS A 226 1.45 11.05 25.63
N VAL A 227 2.26 10.03 25.31
CA VAL A 227 3.61 9.83 25.86
C VAL A 227 4.57 10.94 25.43
N THR A 228 4.38 11.51 24.24
CA THR A 228 5.31 12.47 23.63
C THR A 228 4.88 13.93 23.74
N VAL A 229 3.80 14.22 24.49
CA VAL A 229 3.30 15.58 24.68
C VAL A 229 4.39 16.47 25.31
N ASN A 230 4.54 17.70 24.80
CA ASN A 230 5.53 18.70 25.24
C ASN A 230 7.00 18.31 25.08
N MET A 231 7.32 17.29 24.27
CA MET A 231 8.71 16.96 23.92
C MET A 231 9.11 17.66 22.62
N THR A 232 10.34 18.17 22.54
CA THR A 232 10.82 18.85 21.31
C THR A 232 11.37 17.86 20.28
N ASP A 233 12.00 16.78 20.74
CA ASP A 233 12.54 15.70 19.90
C ASP A 233 12.35 14.34 20.58
N PRO A 234 11.14 13.74 20.49
CA PRO A 234 10.86 12.42 21.03
C PRO A 234 11.89 11.37 20.55
N ALA A 235 12.55 10.71 21.50
CA ALA A 235 13.60 9.71 21.28
C ALA A 235 14.86 10.22 20.53
N GLY A 236 15.04 11.53 20.35
CA GLY A 236 16.16 12.10 19.59
C GLY A 236 16.10 11.78 18.09
N GLN A 237 14.91 11.47 17.58
CA GLN A 237 14.73 10.98 16.22
C GLN A 237 14.92 12.09 15.16
N PHE A 238 14.64 13.36 15.47
CA PHE A 238 14.93 14.47 14.55
C PHE A 238 16.42 14.69 14.39
N GLU A 239 17.17 14.76 15.49
CA GLU A 239 18.63 14.86 15.46
C GLU A 239 19.24 13.67 14.70
N TRP A 240 18.82 12.44 15.04
CA TRP A 240 19.26 11.23 14.35
C TRP A 240 18.94 11.24 12.85
N LEU A 241 17.77 11.74 12.45
CA LEU A 241 17.37 11.84 11.05
C LEU A 241 18.24 12.84 10.29
N GLU A 242 18.49 14.02 10.86
CA GLU A 242 19.37 15.01 10.22
C GLU A 242 20.80 14.48 10.04
N ASP A 243 21.34 13.77 11.03
CA ASP A 243 22.66 13.14 10.95
C ASP A 243 22.70 12.01 9.93
N THR A 244 21.63 11.21 9.85
CA THR A 244 21.50 10.13 8.85
C THR A 244 21.48 10.71 7.43
N LEU A 245 20.66 11.75 7.18
CA LEU A 245 20.56 12.37 5.84
C LEU A 245 21.83 13.14 5.46
N LYS A 246 22.49 13.76 6.45
CA LYS A 246 23.83 14.34 6.25
C LYS A 246 24.85 13.27 5.87
N THR A 247 24.79 12.10 6.48
CA THR A 247 25.64 10.95 6.12
C THR A 247 25.36 10.51 4.68
N CYS A 248 24.09 10.39 4.27
CA CYS A 248 23.74 10.10 2.89
C CYS A 248 24.40 11.08 1.91
N ARG A 249 24.33 12.38 2.19
CA ARG A 249 24.95 13.41 1.36
C ARG A 249 26.48 13.28 1.29
N GLN A 250 27.12 12.95 2.40
CA GLN A 250 28.58 12.78 2.48
C GLN A 250 29.08 11.51 1.78
N SER A 251 28.23 10.49 1.71
CA SER A 251 28.54 9.18 1.14
C SER A 251 27.99 8.98 -0.28
N ASP A 252 27.43 10.03 -0.89
CA ASP A 252 26.78 9.97 -2.21
C ASP A 252 25.71 8.85 -2.28
N GLU A 253 24.90 8.76 -1.22
CA GLU A 253 23.76 7.85 -1.12
C GLU A 253 22.45 8.63 -1.33
N LYS A 254 21.48 7.99 -2.00
CA LYS A 254 20.07 8.39 -1.95
C LYS A 254 19.38 7.77 -0.75
N ALA A 255 18.28 8.39 -0.32
CA ALA A 255 17.45 7.92 0.78
C ALA A 255 16.01 7.66 0.32
N TYR A 256 15.49 6.48 0.65
CA TYR A 256 14.05 6.22 0.69
C TYR A 256 13.58 6.31 2.15
N ILE A 257 12.56 7.14 2.39
CA ILE A 257 11.97 7.32 3.71
C ILE A 257 10.72 6.45 3.79
N ILE A 258 10.65 5.57 4.78
CA ILE A 258 9.44 4.81 5.09
C ILE A 258 8.98 5.19 6.50
N ALA A 259 7.67 5.32 6.68
CA ALA A 259 7.08 5.52 7.99
C ALA A 259 5.60 5.12 7.95
N HIS A 260 4.94 5.02 9.10
CA HIS A 260 3.52 4.71 9.13
C HIS A 260 2.66 5.97 8.94
N VAL A 261 2.61 6.84 9.96
CA VAL A 261 1.84 8.09 9.94
C VAL A 261 2.50 9.11 8.98
N PRO A 262 1.79 9.62 7.95
CA PRO A 262 2.35 10.57 7.00
C PRO A 262 2.47 11.98 7.58
N ILE A 263 3.43 12.74 7.06
CA ILE A 263 3.46 14.21 7.18
C ILE A 263 2.33 14.83 6.32
N GLY A 264 2.07 16.10 6.54
CA GLY A 264 1.08 16.88 5.82
C GLY A 264 -0.32 16.80 6.42
N TYR A 265 -1.28 17.30 5.65
CA TYR A 265 -2.67 17.44 6.03
C TYR A 265 -3.50 16.24 5.55
N LEU A 266 -4.47 15.84 6.36
CA LEU A 266 -5.39 14.76 6.02
C LEU A 266 -6.28 15.18 4.83
N PRO A 267 -6.36 14.39 3.76
CA PRO A 267 -7.07 14.77 2.54
C PRO A 267 -8.60 14.73 2.68
N TYR A 268 -9.11 14.26 3.83
CA TYR A 268 -10.52 14.15 4.17
C TYR A 268 -10.94 15.05 5.35
N ALA A 269 -10.01 15.81 5.95
CA ALA A 269 -10.28 16.72 7.06
C ALA A 269 -9.56 18.06 6.87
N LEU A 270 -10.33 19.15 6.73
CA LEU A 270 -9.78 20.49 6.52
C LEU A 270 -8.95 20.95 7.72
N GLY A 271 -7.76 21.47 7.46
CA GLY A 271 -6.90 22.10 8.47
C GLY A 271 -6.39 21.12 9.54
N THR A 272 -6.43 19.81 9.28
CA THR A 272 -6.02 18.79 10.25
C THR A 272 -4.82 18.00 9.72
N THR A 273 -3.73 17.97 10.47
CA THR A 273 -2.60 17.06 10.25
C THR A 273 -2.79 15.77 11.06
N ALA A 274 -2.24 14.64 10.61
CA ALA A 274 -2.29 13.39 11.37
C ALA A 274 -1.40 13.49 12.64
N MET A 275 -0.19 14.00 12.47
CA MET A 275 0.74 14.29 13.56
C MET A 275 0.54 15.71 14.11
N ARG A 276 1.03 15.98 15.32
CA ARG A 276 0.99 17.33 15.89
C ARG A 276 1.71 18.31 14.98
N GLU A 277 1.11 19.47 14.77
CA GLU A 277 1.57 20.45 13.79
C GLU A 277 3.05 20.83 13.97
N ALA A 278 3.53 21.02 15.20
CA ALA A 278 4.94 21.34 15.46
C ALA A 278 5.92 20.27 14.93
N TYR A 279 5.54 18.99 15.00
CA TYR A 279 6.35 17.89 14.45
C TYR A 279 6.23 17.78 12.93
N ASN A 280 5.02 18.05 12.40
CA ASN A 280 4.82 18.16 10.96
C ASN A 280 5.76 19.21 10.35
N GLU A 281 5.72 20.43 10.88
CA GLU A 281 6.59 21.53 10.43
C GLU A 281 8.07 21.15 10.54
N ARG A 282 8.47 20.52 11.66
CA ARG A 282 9.87 20.10 11.85
C ARG A 282 10.32 19.09 10.80
N LEU A 283 9.52 18.07 10.50
CA LEU A 283 9.84 17.09 9.46
C LEU A 283 9.85 17.71 8.07
N VAL A 284 8.86 18.54 7.75
CA VAL A 284 8.79 19.25 6.47
C VAL A 284 10.06 20.07 6.24
N GLU A 285 10.54 20.80 7.24
CA GLU A 285 11.80 21.56 7.12
C GLU A 285 13.03 20.66 6.96
N ILE A 286 13.12 19.54 7.69
CA ILE A 286 14.22 18.58 7.54
C ILE A 286 14.22 18.02 6.11
N PHE A 287 13.07 17.53 5.62
CA PHE A 287 12.99 16.95 4.29
C PHE A 287 13.23 17.98 3.19
N ARG A 288 12.79 19.22 3.36
CA ARG A 288 13.11 20.31 2.43
C ARG A 288 14.61 20.59 2.38
N LYS A 289 15.30 20.59 3.53
CA LYS A 289 16.75 20.81 3.63
C LYS A 289 17.58 19.68 2.98
N TYR A 290 17.05 18.47 2.90
CA TYR A 290 17.72 17.27 2.40
C TYR A 290 17.07 16.68 1.13
N SER A 291 16.28 17.48 0.40
CA SER A 291 15.55 17.02 -0.78
C SER A 291 16.46 16.62 -1.95
N ASP A 292 17.73 17.00 -1.93
CA ASP A 292 18.78 16.56 -2.87
C ASP A 292 19.17 15.09 -2.70
N VAL A 293 19.03 14.53 -1.49
CA VAL A 293 19.36 13.12 -1.19
C VAL A 293 18.12 12.24 -1.02
N VAL A 294 16.98 12.81 -0.62
CA VAL A 294 15.75 12.03 -0.48
C VAL A 294 15.09 11.80 -1.84
N ALA A 295 14.99 10.53 -2.25
CA ALA A 295 14.47 10.13 -3.56
C ALA A 295 12.99 9.72 -3.52
N GLY A 296 12.40 9.50 -2.34
CA GLY A 296 10.97 9.21 -2.19
C GLY A 296 10.56 8.95 -0.75
N HIS A 297 9.27 9.17 -0.46
CA HIS A 297 8.63 8.85 0.83
C HIS A 297 7.45 7.90 0.66
N PHE A 298 7.34 6.93 1.55
CA PHE A 298 6.35 5.87 1.50
C PHE A 298 5.67 5.74 2.87
N TYR A 299 4.36 5.98 2.90
CA TYR A 299 3.53 5.98 4.12
C TYR A 299 2.32 5.06 4.00
N GLY A 300 1.69 4.76 5.14
CA GLY A 300 0.42 4.04 5.25
C GLY A 300 -0.61 4.84 6.04
N HIS A 301 -1.19 4.23 7.08
CA HIS A 301 -2.04 4.83 8.13
C HIS A 301 -3.41 5.30 7.68
N THR A 302 -3.49 6.06 6.58
CA THR A 302 -4.75 6.68 6.15
C THR A 302 -5.71 5.70 5.49
N HIS A 303 -5.21 4.52 5.09
CA HIS A 303 -5.90 3.50 4.30
C HIS A 303 -6.38 4.00 2.93
N ARG A 304 -5.80 5.09 2.43
CA ARG A 304 -6.20 5.73 1.16
C ARG A 304 -5.01 5.86 0.23
N ASP A 305 -5.29 5.78 -1.05
CA ASP A 305 -4.32 6.06 -2.09
C ASP A 305 -4.16 7.58 -2.21
N SER A 306 -3.02 8.12 -1.81
CA SER A 306 -2.77 9.56 -1.92
C SER A 306 -1.36 9.89 -2.34
N ILE A 307 -1.24 11.01 -3.04
CA ILE A 307 0.04 11.60 -3.42
C ILE A 307 0.19 12.96 -2.75
N MET A 308 1.42 13.31 -2.39
CA MET A 308 1.77 14.64 -1.95
C MET A 308 3.08 15.08 -2.61
N THR A 309 3.22 16.39 -2.79
CA THR A 309 4.47 16.98 -3.28
C THR A 309 5.02 17.96 -2.26
N LEU A 310 6.30 17.82 -1.91
CA LEU A 310 7.01 18.80 -1.11
C LEU A 310 7.59 19.89 -2.01
N LEU A 311 7.29 21.14 -1.67
CA LEU A 311 7.86 22.32 -2.32
C LEU A 311 9.01 22.91 -1.50
N ASP A 312 10.03 23.45 -2.17
CA ASP A 312 11.03 24.30 -1.54
C ASP A 312 10.48 25.69 -1.19
N HIS A 313 11.32 26.54 -0.59
CA HIS A 313 10.93 27.90 -0.22
C HIS A 313 10.68 28.83 -1.42
N GLN A 314 11.08 28.42 -2.62
CA GLN A 314 10.85 29.11 -3.89
C GLN A 314 9.61 28.57 -4.63
N GLY A 315 8.89 27.61 -4.04
CA GLY A 315 7.70 26.99 -4.60
C GLY A 315 7.99 25.99 -5.72
N GLN A 316 9.22 25.51 -5.85
CA GLN A 316 9.57 24.43 -6.78
C GLN A 316 9.34 23.07 -6.13
N PRO A 317 8.79 22.09 -6.85
CA PRO A 317 8.61 20.74 -6.31
C PRO A 317 9.95 20.01 -6.21
N VAL A 318 10.27 19.50 -5.02
CA VAL A 318 11.57 18.91 -4.71
C VAL A 318 11.50 17.46 -4.26
N THR A 319 10.36 16.97 -3.76
CA THR A 319 10.22 15.56 -3.35
C THR A 319 8.80 15.05 -3.54
N SER A 320 8.68 13.79 -3.96
CA SER A 320 7.42 13.05 -4.13
C SER A 320 7.15 12.17 -2.91
N LEU A 321 5.91 12.17 -2.42
CA LEU A 321 5.47 11.37 -1.29
C LEU A 321 4.21 10.59 -1.64
N PHE A 322 4.14 9.36 -1.15
CA PHE A 322 3.05 8.45 -1.46
C PHE A 322 2.50 7.83 -0.19
N VAL A 323 1.18 7.83 -0.08
CA VAL A 323 0.44 7.06 0.91
C VAL A 323 -0.18 5.89 0.16
N THR A 324 0.16 4.67 0.58
CA THR A 324 -0.42 3.45 0.00
C THR A 324 -1.74 3.13 0.70
N PRO A 325 -2.77 2.62 -0.01
CA PRO A 325 -3.98 2.15 0.64
C PRO A 325 -3.71 0.87 1.46
N ALA A 326 -4.65 0.55 2.34
CA ALA A 326 -4.57 -0.61 3.20
C ALA A 326 -4.94 -1.92 2.50
N VAL A 327 -4.48 -3.04 3.06
CA VAL A 327 -5.07 -4.34 2.76
C VAL A 327 -6.41 -4.48 3.45
N THR A 328 -6.55 -3.99 4.70
CA THR A 328 -7.85 -3.99 5.37
C THR A 328 -8.87 -3.15 4.60
N PRO A 329 -10.12 -3.62 4.44
CA PRO A 329 -11.22 -2.84 3.87
C PRO A 329 -11.98 -2.09 4.96
N PHE A 330 -11.47 -2.07 6.19
CA PHE A 330 -12.17 -1.54 7.35
C PHE A 330 -12.53 -0.06 7.17
N ARG A 331 -13.76 0.27 7.57
CA ARG A 331 -14.18 1.62 7.87
C ARG A 331 -15.02 1.60 9.14
N HIS A 332 -15.01 2.71 9.87
CA HIS A 332 -15.95 2.89 10.97
C HIS A 332 -17.39 3.02 10.45
N ALA A 333 -18.37 2.65 11.28
CA ALA A 333 -19.78 2.66 10.89
C ALA A 333 -20.30 4.06 10.50
N ASN A 334 -19.69 5.12 11.04
CA ASN A 334 -20.01 6.52 10.75
C ASN A 334 -19.32 7.09 9.50
N GLU A 335 -18.40 6.35 8.88
CA GLU A 335 -17.69 6.80 7.68
C GLU A 335 -18.50 6.53 6.41
N HIS A 336 -18.44 7.47 5.47
CA HIS A 336 -19.24 7.42 4.24
C HIS A 336 -18.71 6.45 3.17
N TYR A 337 -17.42 6.16 3.19
CA TYR A 337 -16.76 5.30 2.21
C TYR A 337 -15.59 4.57 2.85
N SER A 338 -15.22 3.43 2.25
CA SER A 338 -14.04 2.65 2.61
C SER A 338 -13.04 2.63 1.45
N ASN A 339 -12.07 1.73 1.52
CA ASN A 339 -11.25 1.26 0.41
C ASN A 339 -11.52 -0.22 0.12
N ASN A 340 -11.32 -0.65 -1.13
CA ASN A 340 -11.05 -2.06 -1.36
C ASN A 340 -9.63 -2.41 -0.85
N PRO A 341 -9.35 -3.69 -0.56
CA PRO A 341 -7.99 -4.16 -0.30
C PRO A 341 -7.04 -3.80 -1.44
N GLY A 342 -5.92 -3.14 -1.11
CA GLY A 342 -4.94 -2.62 -2.06
C GLY A 342 -3.53 -3.16 -1.85
N LEU A 343 -2.77 -3.27 -2.95
CA LEU A 343 -1.35 -3.62 -2.97
C LEU A 343 -0.63 -2.75 -3.99
N ARG A 344 0.57 -2.26 -3.68
CA ARG A 344 1.29 -1.35 -4.56
C ARG A 344 2.65 -1.87 -4.95
N MET A 345 2.97 -1.83 -6.25
CA MET A 345 4.32 -2.03 -6.76
C MET A 345 4.86 -0.73 -7.33
N TYR A 346 6.12 -0.43 -7.00
CA TYR A 346 6.87 0.68 -7.55
C TYR A 346 7.89 0.19 -8.57
N TYR A 347 8.08 0.97 -9.62
CA TYR A 347 9.21 0.85 -10.54
C TYR A 347 10.17 2.01 -10.28
N TYR A 348 11.46 1.71 -10.23
CA TYR A 348 12.51 2.70 -9.99
C TYR A 348 13.70 2.51 -10.92
N ASN A 349 14.46 3.57 -11.13
CA ASN A 349 15.70 3.54 -11.88
C ASN A 349 16.83 3.01 -10.96
N PRO A 350 17.48 1.87 -11.27
CA PRO A 350 18.48 1.28 -10.39
C PRO A 350 19.82 2.04 -10.37
N GLN A 351 20.02 3.03 -11.25
CA GLN A 351 21.22 3.87 -11.28
C GLN A 351 21.13 5.09 -10.35
N ASP A 352 19.97 5.76 -10.29
CA ASP A 352 19.81 7.01 -9.52
C ASP A 352 18.68 6.99 -8.48
N TYR A 353 17.94 5.88 -8.40
CA TYR A 353 16.82 5.64 -7.50
C TYR A 353 15.64 6.60 -7.67
N SER A 354 15.52 7.24 -8.84
CA SER A 354 14.30 7.96 -9.21
C SER A 354 13.13 7.00 -9.41
N LEU A 355 11.93 7.42 -8.97
CA LEU A 355 10.70 6.65 -9.12
C LEU A 355 10.10 6.85 -10.51
N LEU A 356 9.85 5.74 -11.19
CA LEU A 356 9.40 5.72 -12.58
C LEU A 356 7.88 5.54 -12.67
N ASP A 357 7.31 4.62 -11.89
CA ASP A 357 5.87 4.31 -11.99
C ASP A 357 5.33 3.63 -10.73
N ILE A 358 4.00 3.65 -10.60
CA ILE A 358 3.21 2.91 -9.62
C ILE A 358 2.25 2.00 -10.39
N TRP A 359 2.26 0.73 -10.03
CA TRP A 359 1.23 -0.22 -10.41
C TRP A 359 0.42 -0.53 -9.15
N GLN A 360 -0.79 0.01 -9.10
CA GLN A 360 -1.73 -0.24 -8.02
C GLN A 360 -2.56 -1.46 -8.37
N TYR A 361 -2.58 -2.44 -7.48
CA TYR A 361 -3.45 -3.60 -7.55
C TYR A 361 -4.51 -3.50 -6.46
N TYR A 362 -5.63 -4.15 -6.70
CA TYR A 362 -6.71 -4.23 -5.75
C TYR A 362 -7.50 -5.51 -5.91
N MET A 363 -8.28 -5.84 -4.89
CA MET A 363 -9.32 -6.84 -4.98
C MET A 363 -10.67 -6.18 -4.75
N ASN A 364 -11.59 -6.28 -5.73
CA ASN A 364 -12.96 -5.88 -5.48
C ASN A 364 -13.58 -6.84 -4.44
N LEU A 365 -13.70 -6.39 -3.19
CA LEU A 365 -14.13 -7.24 -2.08
C LEU A 365 -15.54 -7.78 -2.29
N THR A 366 -16.42 -6.97 -2.88
CA THR A 366 -17.81 -7.37 -3.17
C THR A 366 -17.85 -8.51 -4.19
N GLU A 367 -17.10 -8.37 -5.29
CA GLU A 367 -16.97 -9.41 -6.33
C GLU A 367 -16.33 -10.68 -5.75
N ALA A 368 -15.23 -10.52 -5.02
CA ALA A 368 -14.49 -11.65 -4.44
C ALA A 368 -15.34 -12.48 -3.47
N ASN A 369 -16.13 -11.83 -2.62
CA ASN A 369 -17.04 -12.50 -1.70
C ASN A 369 -18.22 -13.18 -2.42
N LEU A 370 -18.76 -12.55 -3.47
CA LEU A 370 -19.84 -13.13 -4.29
C LEU A 370 -19.36 -14.39 -5.03
N GLU A 371 -18.18 -14.32 -5.63
CA GLU A 371 -17.58 -15.42 -6.41
C GLU A 371 -16.85 -16.45 -5.54
N LYS A 372 -16.62 -16.13 -4.26
CA LYS A 372 -15.78 -16.91 -3.32
C LYS A 372 -14.38 -17.17 -3.88
N LYS A 373 -13.82 -16.16 -4.56
CA LYS A 373 -12.50 -16.22 -5.19
C LYS A 373 -11.76 -14.89 -5.00
N PRO A 374 -10.51 -14.89 -4.50
CA PRO A 374 -9.77 -13.65 -4.27
C PRO A 374 -9.13 -13.18 -5.57
N THR A 375 -9.92 -12.54 -6.43
CA THR A 375 -9.44 -12.08 -7.74
C THR A 375 -8.80 -10.69 -7.63
N TRP A 376 -7.49 -10.68 -7.36
CA TRP A 376 -6.66 -9.47 -7.42
C TRP A 376 -6.42 -9.04 -8.87
N LYS A 377 -6.59 -7.75 -9.15
CA LYS A 377 -6.51 -7.15 -10.49
C LYS A 377 -5.68 -5.88 -10.45
N LEU A 378 -5.11 -5.50 -11.58
CA LEU A 378 -4.52 -4.17 -11.75
C LEU A 378 -5.64 -3.13 -11.71
N GLU A 379 -5.54 -2.17 -10.80
CA GLU A 379 -6.44 -1.03 -10.74
C GLU A 379 -6.01 0.01 -11.77
N TYR A 380 -4.77 0.50 -11.66
CA TYR A 380 -4.21 1.47 -12.58
C TYR A 380 -2.67 1.40 -12.65
N ILE A 381 -2.13 1.99 -13.71
CA ILE A 381 -0.71 2.32 -13.85
C ILE A 381 -0.64 3.84 -13.85
N MET A 382 0.10 4.42 -12.91
CA MET A 382 0.00 5.86 -12.62
C MET A 382 0.36 6.73 -13.81
N THR A 383 1.49 6.45 -14.47
CA THR A 383 1.93 7.22 -15.66
C THR A 383 0.91 7.17 -16.79
N LYS A 384 0.37 5.97 -17.07
CA LYS A 384 -0.61 5.74 -18.14
C LYS A 384 -1.96 6.39 -17.82
N ASP A 385 -2.45 6.22 -16.60
CA ASP A 385 -3.82 6.61 -16.27
C ASP A 385 -3.95 8.12 -16.06
N PHE A 386 -2.88 8.78 -15.60
CA PHE A 386 -2.81 10.24 -15.45
C PHE A 386 -2.04 10.96 -16.56
N ASN A 387 -1.51 10.23 -17.53
CA ASN A 387 -0.72 10.77 -18.65
C ASN A 387 0.44 11.67 -18.17
N ILE A 388 1.23 11.16 -17.22
CA ILE A 388 2.47 11.78 -16.73
C ILE A 388 3.68 10.92 -17.12
N GLU A 389 4.85 11.54 -17.22
CA GLU A 389 6.06 10.87 -17.72
C GLU A 389 6.68 9.92 -16.70
N ASP A 390 6.68 10.30 -15.43
CA ASP A 390 7.26 9.57 -14.31
C ASP A 390 6.64 10.03 -12.98
N LEU A 391 7.22 9.60 -11.85
CA LEU A 391 6.80 9.98 -10.51
C LEU A 391 7.71 11.04 -9.87
N GLN A 392 8.51 11.74 -10.67
CA GLN A 392 9.36 12.81 -10.16
C GLN A 392 8.51 14.00 -9.67
N PRO A 393 9.07 14.84 -8.77
CA PRO A 393 8.29 15.89 -8.10
C PRO A 393 7.60 16.84 -9.07
N LYS A 394 8.24 17.17 -10.19
CA LYS A 394 7.66 18.04 -11.23
C LYS A 394 6.43 17.43 -11.91
N SER A 395 6.48 16.14 -12.24
CA SER A 395 5.38 15.39 -12.86
C SER A 395 4.19 15.29 -11.90
N LEU A 396 4.44 14.91 -10.63
CA LEU A 396 3.40 14.82 -9.62
C LEU A 396 2.79 16.18 -9.25
N TYR A 397 3.60 17.23 -9.17
CA TYR A 397 3.10 18.58 -8.95
C TYR A 397 2.20 19.03 -10.09
N GLY A 398 2.59 18.78 -11.34
CA GLY A 398 1.76 19.06 -12.52
C GLY A 398 0.42 18.34 -12.46
N LEU A 399 0.43 17.06 -12.07
CA LEU A 399 -0.78 16.28 -11.86
C LEU A 399 -1.67 16.89 -10.76
N ALA A 400 -1.11 17.16 -9.57
CA ALA A 400 -1.86 17.73 -8.45
C ALA A 400 -2.43 19.13 -8.78
N GLN A 401 -1.70 19.94 -9.55
CA GLN A 401 -2.17 21.23 -10.04
C GLN A 401 -3.35 21.08 -11.02
N SER A 402 -3.35 20.04 -11.86
CA SER A 402 -4.46 19.77 -12.79
C SER A 402 -5.80 19.49 -12.10
N PHE A 403 -5.76 19.08 -10.82
CA PHE A 403 -6.96 18.81 -10.04
C PHE A 403 -7.74 20.08 -9.71
N LYS A 404 -7.10 21.26 -9.66
CA LYS A 404 -7.73 22.55 -9.34
C LYS A 404 -8.85 22.94 -10.31
N THR A 405 -8.80 22.47 -11.55
CA THR A 405 -9.83 22.76 -12.56
C THR A 405 -11.22 22.34 -12.03
N PRO A 406 -12.24 23.22 -12.01
CA PRO A 406 -13.49 22.98 -11.28
C PRO A 406 -14.17 21.63 -11.59
N GLN A 407 -14.25 21.24 -12.87
CA GLN A 407 -14.76 19.94 -13.34
C GLN A 407 -13.64 19.03 -13.89
N SER A 408 -12.53 18.92 -13.16
CA SER A 408 -11.42 18.02 -13.52
C SER A 408 -11.85 16.54 -13.50
N GLU A 409 -11.95 15.92 -14.68
CA GLU A 409 -12.10 14.45 -14.81
C GLU A 409 -10.90 13.72 -14.21
N THR A 410 -9.70 14.28 -14.37
CA THR A 410 -8.46 13.78 -13.76
C THR A 410 -8.58 13.72 -12.24
N PHE A 411 -9.17 14.73 -11.61
CA PHE A 411 -9.42 14.71 -10.16
C PHE A 411 -10.46 13.66 -9.76
N GLN A 412 -11.56 13.52 -10.50
CA GLN A 412 -12.56 12.50 -10.17
C GLN A 412 -11.97 11.08 -10.29
N LYS A 413 -11.13 10.85 -11.30
CA LYS A 413 -10.34 9.62 -11.45
C LYS A 413 -9.41 9.40 -10.25
N TYR A 414 -8.63 10.41 -9.87
CA TYR A 414 -7.80 10.36 -8.66
C TYR A 414 -8.62 10.04 -7.41
N PHE A 415 -9.78 10.66 -7.25
CA PHE A 415 -10.65 10.43 -6.09
C PHE A 415 -11.29 9.03 -6.10
N ASN A 416 -11.52 8.41 -7.27
CA ASN A 416 -11.94 7.02 -7.32
C ASN A 416 -10.81 6.09 -6.82
N HIS A 417 -9.57 6.34 -7.25
CA HIS A 417 -8.39 5.60 -6.79
C HIS A 417 -8.07 5.84 -5.32
N PHE A 418 -8.35 7.03 -4.79
CA PHE A 418 -8.24 7.35 -3.37
C PHE A 418 -8.96 6.35 -2.47
N MET A 419 -10.08 5.80 -2.94
CA MET A 419 -10.86 4.74 -2.28
C MET A 419 -10.63 3.34 -2.88
N VAL A 420 -9.58 3.16 -3.67
CA VAL A 420 -9.24 1.90 -4.35
C VAL A 420 -10.42 1.35 -5.14
N SER A 421 -11.09 2.23 -5.89
CA SER A 421 -12.29 1.91 -6.67
C SER A 421 -13.42 1.25 -5.86
N TYR A 422 -13.51 1.54 -4.55
CA TYR A 422 -14.60 1.07 -3.68
C TYR A 422 -15.98 1.45 -4.23
N ASN A 423 -16.15 2.72 -4.60
CA ASN A 423 -17.39 3.21 -5.19
C ASN A 423 -17.16 4.42 -6.11
N ASN A 424 -17.18 4.16 -7.42
CA ASN A 424 -16.97 5.18 -8.45
C ASN A 424 -18.15 6.15 -8.62
N SER A 425 -19.26 5.96 -7.89
CA SER A 425 -20.40 6.87 -7.90
C SER A 425 -20.25 8.01 -6.88
N VAL A 426 -19.26 7.94 -5.98
CA VAL A 426 -19.02 8.99 -4.98
C VAL A 426 -18.30 10.16 -5.66
N VAL A 427 -18.87 11.36 -5.52
CA VAL A 427 -18.36 12.57 -6.15
C VAL A 427 -17.82 13.53 -5.10
N CYS A 428 -16.57 13.93 -5.23
CA CYS A 428 -15.91 14.88 -4.33
C CYS A 428 -15.94 16.30 -4.92
N ARG A 429 -16.68 17.22 -4.29
CA ARG A 429 -16.82 18.63 -4.72
C ARG A 429 -16.72 19.58 -3.54
N GLY A 430 -16.58 20.87 -3.83
CA GLY A 430 -16.53 21.91 -2.80
C GLY A 430 -15.41 21.64 -1.79
N LEU A 431 -15.77 21.59 -0.50
CA LEU A 431 -14.83 21.39 0.60
C LEU A 431 -14.08 20.05 0.53
N CYS A 432 -14.70 18.98 0.04
CA CYS A 432 -14.02 17.70 -0.15
C CYS A 432 -12.85 17.85 -1.13
N LYS A 433 -13.12 18.46 -2.29
CA LYS A 433 -12.10 18.68 -3.32
C LYS A 433 -11.02 19.64 -2.85
N LEU A 434 -11.41 20.69 -2.11
CA LEU A 434 -10.48 21.63 -1.51
C LEU A 434 -9.50 20.92 -0.56
N ALA A 435 -10.00 20.08 0.35
CA ALA A 435 -9.18 19.31 1.28
C ALA A 435 -8.18 18.40 0.55
N GLN A 436 -8.66 17.65 -0.45
CA GLN A 436 -7.85 16.74 -1.28
C GLN A 436 -6.75 17.48 -2.05
N VAL A 437 -7.11 18.57 -2.74
CA VAL A 437 -6.15 19.30 -3.60
C VAL A 437 -5.12 20.05 -2.77
N CYS A 438 -5.53 20.68 -1.67
CA CYS A 438 -4.60 21.42 -0.83
C CYS A 438 -3.65 20.49 -0.07
N SER A 439 -4.11 19.34 0.43
CA SER A 439 -3.23 18.35 1.07
C SER A 439 -2.23 17.72 0.11
N ALA A 440 -2.61 17.48 -1.16
CA ALA A 440 -1.69 16.97 -2.17
C ALA A 440 -0.58 17.96 -2.55
N LEU A 441 -0.83 19.27 -2.44
CA LEU A 441 0.08 20.33 -2.88
C LEU A 441 0.91 20.95 -1.74
N PHE A 442 0.39 20.93 -0.51
CA PHE A 442 0.89 21.77 0.57
C PHE A 442 0.95 21.00 1.89
N LEU A 443 2.17 20.87 2.40
CA LEU A 443 2.50 20.04 3.56
C LEU A 443 2.76 20.86 4.83
N ASP A 444 3.03 22.17 4.70
CA ASP A 444 3.23 23.09 5.83
C ASP A 444 1.98 23.96 6.07
N HIS A 445 1.84 24.43 7.30
CA HIS A 445 0.69 25.21 7.74
C HIS A 445 0.45 26.45 6.89
N LYS A 446 1.49 27.23 6.61
CA LYS A 446 1.35 28.50 5.89
C LYS A 446 0.82 28.27 4.47
N SER A 447 1.41 27.32 3.74
CA SER A 447 1.02 27.05 2.36
C SER A 447 -0.34 26.37 2.27
N TYR A 448 -0.65 25.43 3.16
CA TYR A 448 -1.95 24.76 3.21
C TYR A 448 -3.07 25.75 3.51
N PHE A 449 -2.91 26.58 4.56
CA PHE A 449 -3.93 27.55 4.94
C PHE A 449 -4.23 28.54 3.81
N ASN A 450 -3.19 29.05 3.13
CA ASN A 450 -3.35 29.91 1.95
C ASN A 450 -4.09 29.25 0.78
N CYS A 451 -4.02 27.92 0.65
CA CYS A 451 -4.77 27.19 -0.38
C CYS A 451 -6.25 27.04 -0.03
N THR A 452 -6.58 27.00 1.26
CA THR A 452 -7.95 26.80 1.74
C THR A 452 -8.77 28.08 1.91
N LEU A 453 -8.12 29.25 1.81
CA LEU A 453 -8.77 30.57 1.73
C LEU A 453 -9.30 30.83 0.31
#